data_AF-A0A839DUP7-F1
#
_entry.id   AF-A0A839DUP7-F1
#
_cell.length_a   1.000
_cell.length_b   1.000
_cell.length_c   1.000
_cell.angle_alpha   90.00
_cell.angle_beta   90.00
_cell.angle_gamma   90.00
#
_symmetry.space_group_name_H-M   'P 1'
#
loop_
_entity.id
_entity.type
_entity.pdbx_description
1 polymer ?
#
loop_
_entity_poly.entity_id
_entity_poly.type
_entity_poly.pdbx_seq_one_letter_code
_entity_poly.pdbx_strand_id
1 'polypeptide(L)'
;MNNFTMRPYRLGAVVGAAALAVSLAAVPATATSSAPSSAAPQSPTEATGAPLQVRFSEPLTTTEVGSYLSDPALGRVQLVTVFPGQPADLTVGIGLQAGPRAAEAARRQLQDGLAAQLASERAEANPAPATTGLLVSAQQALKNGEVAFTRAKVSGARESASVQRLLQRGSTAQPTAPATANTRTSTADTSTAAQCAPNFVPVSDAIGMNVDGLNLRNLTLDFGWTPANLANLKCHGPNVTYEHDFAINNYDGQHFFGSYADYWSSTMPDAYLDTTFDDPAGERYLTIGTSDALKLQANFQYSNYIRTGAGNTRNDWAKLQGQRGHRIPGQCHGTFCIFADATQDIHPAWVICVPDWPVCPVGTRPTSTRP
;
A
#
# COMPACT_ATOMS: atom_id res chain seq x y z
N MET A 1 -45.11 6.11 34.64
CA MET A 1 -44.96 7.40 33.93
C MET A 1 -43.92 8.21 34.69
N ASN A 2 -42.66 8.14 34.27
CA ASN A 2 -41.55 8.76 34.99
C ASN A 2 -41.08 10.00 34.22
N ASN A 3 -41.27 11.17 34.84
CA ASN A 3 -40.82 12.47 34.35
C ASN A 3 -39.31 12.63 34.59
N PHE A 4 -38.57 12.93 33.53
CA PHE A 4 -37.17 13.33 33.59
C PHE A 4 -37.06 14.86 33.50
N THR A 5 -36.47 15.45 34.54
CA THR A 5 -36.24 16.90 34.69
C THR A 5 -34.90 17.27 34.07
N MET A 6 -34.89 18.17 33.07
CA MET A 6 -33.65 18.77 32.55
C MET A 6 -33.19 19.95 33.42
N ARG A 7 -31.88 20.00 33.70
CA ARG A 7 -31.20 21.17 34.28
C ARG A 7 -30.48 21.96 33.16
N PRO A 8 -30.48 23.30 33.17
CA PRO A 8 -29.70 24.09 32.21
C PRO A 8 -28.27 24.33 32.70
N TYR A 9 -27.31 24.28 31.76
CA TYR A 9 -25.94 24.74 31.96
C TYR A 9 -25.83 26.25 31.75
N ARG A 10 -25.08 26.91 32.64
CA ARG A 10 -24.82 28.35 32.68
C ARG A 10 -23.74 28.75 31.65
N LEU A 11 -24.00 29.84 30.92
CA LEU A 11 -22.97 30.66 30.27
C LEU A 11 -22.14 31.39 31.32
N GLY A 12 -20.82 31.31 31.22
CA GLY A 12 -19.87 32.17 31.91
C GLY A 12 -18.99 32.89 30.90
N ALA A 13 -19.18 34.21 30.79
CA ALA A 13 -18.32 35.11 30.05
C ALA A 13 -17.04 35.41 30.86
N VAL A 14 -15.90 35.51 30.18
CA VAL A 14 -14.71 36.19 30.71
C VAL A 14 -14.17 37.12 29.63
N VAL A 15 -14.19 38.41 29.95
CA VAL A 15 -13.49 39.51 29.27
C VAL A 15 -12.15 39.71 29.97
N GLY A 16 -11.08 39.99 29.23
CA GLY A 16 -9.82 40.46 29.81
C GLY A 16 -8.73 40.69 28.76
N ALA A 17 -8.55 41.96 28.36
CA ALA A 17 -7.54 42.44 27.43
C ALA A 17 -6.17 42.64 28.09
N ALA A 18 -5.08 42.54 27.31
CA ALA A 18 -3.91 43.41 27.44
C ALA A 18 -2.99 43.27 26.21
N ALA A 19 -2.68 44.42 25.62
CA ALA A 19 -1.74 44.60 24.52
C ALA A 19 -0.29 44.58 25.03
N LEU A 20 0.65 44.09 24.21
CA LEU A 20 2.05 44.48 24.30
C LEU A 20 2.60 44.65 22.88
N ALA A 21 2.85 45.91 22.51
CA ALA A 21 3.58 46.29 21.32
C ALA A 21 5.09 46.22 21.63
N VAL A 22 5.85 45.52 20.79
CA VAL A 22 7.31 45.62 20.76
C VAL A 22 7.71 46.08 19.36
N SER A 23 8.11 47.34 19.28
CA SER A 23 8.79 47.95 18.15
C SER A 23 10.27 47.57 18.19
N LEU A 24 10.77 46.93 17.13
CA LEU A 24 12.21 46.75 16.89
C LEU A 24 12.56 47.37 15.54
N ALA A 25 13.49 48.32 15.61
CA ALA A 25 14.00 49.09 14.50
C ALA A 25 14.83 48.21 13.55
N ALA A 26 14.63 48.40 12.25
CA ALA A 26 15.46 47.83 11.21
C ALA A 26 16.68 48.73 10.96
N VAL A 27 17.87 48.13 10.94
CA VAL A 27 19.11 48.70 10.38
C VAL A 27 19.49 47.86 9.18
N PRO A 28 19.84 48.43 8.01
CA PRO A 28 20.26 47.65 6.86
C PRO A 28 21.75 47.32 6.96
N ALA A 29 22.09 46.05 6.82
CA ALA A 29 23.48 45.62 6.60
C ALA A 29 23.52 44.76 5.34
N THR A 30 24.08 45.34 4.28
CA THR A 30 24.53 44.66 3.07
C THR A 30 25.75 43.81 3.39
N ALA A 31 25.64 42.50 3.20
CA ALA A 31 26.78 41.59 3.16
C ALA A 31 26.62 40.63 1.98
N THR A 32 27.42 40.86 0.94
CA THR A 32 27.73 39.90 -0.13
C THR A 32 28.53 38.73 0.47
N SER A 33 27.95 37.54 0.49
CA SER A 33 28.61 36.29 0.82
C SER A 33 28.66 35.41 -0.44
N SER A 34 29.88 35.16 -0.91
CA SER A 34 30.19 34.15 -1.92
C SER A 34 30.10 32.76 -1.29
N ALA A 35 29.06 32.00 -1.63
CA ALA A 35 28.92 30.62 -1.21
C ALA A 35 29.86 29.70 -2.00
N PRO A 36 30.56 28.76 -1.34
CA PRO A 36 31.25 27.68 -2.05
C PRO A 36 30.22 26.74 -2.68
N SER A 37 30.43 26.42 -3.96
CA SER A 37 29.75 25.36 -4.68
C SER A 37 30.07 24.00 -4.03
N SER A 38 29.30 23.62 -3.00
CA SER A 38 29.20 22.23 -2.56
C SER A 38 28.49 21.46 -3.65
N ALA A 39 29.18 20.50 -4.28
CA ALA A 39 28.53 19.49 -5.09
C ALA A 39 27.38 18.88 -4.28
N ALA A 40 26.20 18.77 -4.90
CA ALA A 40 25.07 18.08 -4.30
C ALA A 40 25.54 16.68 -3.87
N PRO A 41 25.17 16.20 -2.66
CA PRO A 41 25.47 14.83 -2.27
C PRO A 41 24.92 13.91 -3.36
N GLN A 42 25.82 13.13 -3.96
CA GLN A 42 25.43 12.10 -4.92
C GLN A 42 24.39 11.21 -4.23
N SER A 43 23.22 11.06 -4.86
CA SER A 43 22.23 10.09 -4.42
C SER A 43 22.93 8.74 -4.26
N PRO A 44 22.74 8.04 -3.12
CA PRO A 44 23.41 6.77 -2.88
C PRO A 44 23.08 5.83 -4.04
N THR A 45 24.11 5.36 -4.74
CA THR A 45 23.98 4.37 -5.80
C THR A 45 23.25 3.16 -5.23
N GLU A 46 22.03 2.93 -5.72
CA GLU A 46 21.17 1.85 -5.26
C GLU A 46 21.89 0.52 -5.50
N ALA A 47 22.08 -0.27 -4.44
CA ALA A 47 22.74 -1.56 -4.56
C ALA A 47 21.85 -2.48 -5.42
N THR A 48 22.38 -2.96 -6.55
CA THR A 48 21.67 -3.71 -7.60
C THR A 48 21.34 -5.17 -7.23
N GLY A 49 21.18 -5.48 -5.94
CA GLY A 49 20.81 -6.81 -5.49
C GLY A 49 19.32 -7.08 -5.72
N ALA A 50 18.99 -8.26 -6.26
CA ALA A 50 17.61 -8.70 -6.36
C ALA A 50 16.94 -8.69 -4.96
N PRO A 51 15.67 -8.27 -4.85
CA PRO A 51 14.96 -8.28 -3.58
C PRO A 51 14.87 -9.71 -3.03
N LEU A 52 15.14 -9.85 -1.74
CA LEU A 52 15.07 -11.12 -1.01
C LEU A 52 13.72 -11.23 -0.30
N GLN A 53 12.98 -12.33 -0.47
CA GLN A 53 11.74 -12.58 0.25
C GLN A 53 11.86 -13.80 1.17
N VAL A 54 11.39 -13.64 2.40
CA VAL A 54 11.43 -14.66 3.44
C VAL A 54 10.02 -14.87 4.00
N ARG A 55 9.53 -16.11 3.94
CA ARG A 55 8.34 -16.55 4.67
C ARG A 55 8.77 -17.30 5.91
N PHE A 56 8.26 -16.91 7.06
CA PHE A 56 8.61 -17.56 8.32
C PHE A 56 7.73 -18.78 8.54
N SER A 57 8.33 -19.89 8.96
CA SER A 57 7.61 -21.12 9.36
C SER A 57 6.74 -20.88 10.60
N GLU A 58 7.26 -20.11 11.54
CA GLU A 58 6.53 -19.57 12.70
C GLU A 58 6.49 -18.03 12.62
N PRO A 59 5.46 -17.34 13.11
CA PRO A 59 5.49 -15.88 13.13
C PRO A 59 6.63 -15.31 14.00
N LEU A 60 7.19 -14.16 13.64
CA LEU A 60 8.17 -13.42 14.45
C LEU A 60 7.47 -12.35 15.31
N THR A 61 7.85 -12.25 16.58
CA THR A 61 7.44 -11.15 17.46
C THR A 61 8.11 -9.83 17.08
N THR A 62 7.59 -8.71 17.59
CA THR A 62 8.24 -7.38 17.43
C THR A 62 9.67 -7.35 17.97
N THR A 63 9.94 -8.07 19.05
CA THR A 63 11.27 -8.15 19.67
C THR A 63 12.26 -8.90 18.78
N GLU A 64 11.85 -10.05 18.24
CA GLU A 64 12.69 -10.83 17.32
C GLU A 64 12.99 -10.02 16.05
N VAL A 65 11.96 -9.40 15.46
CA VAL A 65 12.11 -8.50 14.30
C VAL A 65 13.12 -7.39 14.57
N GLY A 66 13.09 -6.77 15.76
CA GLY A 66 14.05 -5.72 16.11
C GLY A 66 15.50 -6.17 16.10
N SER A 67 15.76 -7.42 16.48
CA SER A 67 17.12 -7.97 16.42
C SER A 67 17.63 -8.09 14.98
N TYR A 68 16.76 -8.48 14.03
CA TYR A 68 17.12 -8.58 12.61
C TYR A 68 17.25 -7.19 11.97
N LEU A 69 16.27 -6.31 12.19
CA LEU A 69 16.21 -5.01 11.53
C LEU A 69 17.24 -4.01 12.05
N SER A 70 17.92 -4.30 13.16
CA SER A 70 19.01 -3.44 13.66
C SER A 70 20.20 -3.33 12.70
N ASP A 71 20.33 -4.27 11.76
CA ASP A 71 21.40 -4.33 10.77
C ASP A 71 21.13 -3.40 9.57
N PRO A 72 21.87 -2.30 9.41
CA PRO A 72 21.67 -1.37 8.29
C PRO A 72 21.99 -2.01 6.92
N ALA A 73 22.69 -3.15 6.88
CA ALA A 73 22.97 -3.87 5.64
C ALA A 73 21.72 -4.43 4.95
N LEU A 74 20.58 -4.51 5.66
CA LEU A 74 19.30 -4.93 5.09
C LEU A 74 18.67 -3.88 4.17
N GLY A 75 19.15 -2.63 4.16
CA GLY A 75 18.55 -1.57 3.34
C GLY A 75 17.10 -1.30 3.76
N ARG A 76 16.16 -1.52 2.84
CA ARG A 76 14.72 -1.36 3.10
C ARG A 76 14.07 -2.73 3.32
N VAL A 77 13.32 -2.86 4.41
CA VAL A 77 12.58 -4.06 4.77
C VAL A 77 11.09 -3.79 4.78
N GLN A 78 10.33 -4.63 4.10
CA GLN A 78 8.89 -4.69 4.18
C GLN A 78 8.48 -5.88 5.03
N LEU A 79 7.78 -5.64 6.13
CA LEU A 79 7.24 -6.69 7.00
C LEU A 79 5.75 -6.85 6.76
N VAL A 80 5.25 -8.08 6.93
CA VAL A 80 3.81 -8.39 6.80
C VAL A 80 3.33 -9.13 8.03
N THR A 81 2.18 -8.72 8.56
CA THR A 81 1.44 -9.38 9.64
C THR A 81 0.03 -9.70 9.17
N VAL A 82 -0.59 -10.71 9.78
CA VAL A 82 -1.95 -11.17 9.48
C VAL A 82 -2.74 -11.19 10.78
N PHE A 83 -3.82 -10.44 10.84
CA PHE A 83 -4.76 -10.46 11.95
C PHE A 83 -5.95 -11.35 11.57
N PRO A 84 -6.17 -12.47 12.28
CA PRO A 84 -7.23 -13.40 11.93
C PRO A 84 -8.61 -12.76 12.11
N GLY A 85 -9.51 -13.02 11.17
CA GLY A 85 -10.85 -12.45 11.16
C GLY A 85 -11.90 -13.37 10.53
N GLN A 86 -13.16 -12.96 10.61
CA GLN A 86 -14.27 -13.61 9.90
C GLN A 86 -15.10 -12.53 9.20
N PRO A 87 -15.45 -12.72 7.91
CA PRO A 87 -15.16 -13.88 7.07
C PRO A 87 -13.77 -13.84 6.40
N ALA A 88 -12.98 -12.80 6.64
CA ALA A 88 -11.64 -12.66 6.09
C ALA A 88 -10.64 -12.13 7.12
N ASP A 89 -9.37 -12.47 6.91
CA ASP A 89 -8.25 -11.96 7.68
C ASP A 89 -7.86 -10.56 7.19
N LEU A 90 -7.28 -9.75 8.08
CA LEU A 90 -6.66 -8.48 7.73
C LEU A 90 -5.16 -8.69 7.55
N THR A 91 -4.68 -8.55 6.33
CA THR A 91 -3.25 -8.54 6.05
C THR A 91 -2.74 -7.10 6.07
N VAL A 92 -1.63 -6.86 6.77
CA VAL A 92 -1.03 -5.52 6.88
C VAL A 92 0.46 -5.62 6.58
N GLY A 93 0.97 -4.71 5.77
CA GLY A 93 2.41 -4.58 5.54
C GLY A 93 2.94 -3.16 5.74
N ILE A 94 4.21 -3.10 6.15
CA ILE A 94 4.93 -1.86 6.46
C ILE A 94 6.29 -1.87 5.80
N GLY A 95 6.65 -0.79 5.12
CA GLY A 95 7.99 -0.55 4.59
C GLY A 95 8.81 0.32 5.54
N LEU A 96 10.02 -0.12 5.86
CA LEU A 96 10.91 0.52 6.84
C LEU A 96 12.35 0.54 6.33
N GLN A 97 13.10 1.58 6.70
CA GLN A 97 14.56 1.54 6.61
C GLN A 97 15.10 0.73 7.81
N ALA A 98 15.98 -0.23 7.54
CA ALA A 98 16.66 -0.98 8.59
C ALA A 98 17.57 -0.05 9.43
N GLY A 99 17.65 -0.34 10.73
CA GLY A 99 18.48 0.36 11.70
C GLY A 99 18.03 0.15 13.15
N PRO A 100 18.74 0.70 14.14
CA PRO A 100 18.51 0.45 15.57
C PRO A 100 17.11 0.80 16.08
N ARG A 101 16.36 1.65 15.36
CA ARG A 101 15.01 2.08 15.70
C ARG A 101 13.92 1.46 14.83
N ALA A 102 14.28 0.52 13.94
CA ALA A 102 13.34 -0.02 12.97
C ALA A 102 12.15 -0.76 13.60
N ALA A 103 12.33 -1.43 14.75
CA ALA A 103 11.20 -2.07 15.46
C ALA A 103 10.23 -1.06 16.09
N GLU A 104 10.75 0.01 16.70
CA GLU A 104 9.94 1.10 17.24
C GLU A 104 9.16 1.79 16.10
N ALA A 105 9.86 2.06 14.99
CA ALA A 105 9.26 2.62 13.78
C ALA A 105 8.19 1.69 13.20
N ALA A 106 8.44 0.37 13.16
CA ALA A 106 7.48 -0.63 12.72
C ALA A 106 6.17 -0.57 13.51
N ARG A 107 6.30 -0.61 14.84
CA ARG A 107 5.16 -0.54 15.76
C ARG A 107 4.38 0.74 15.57
N ARG A 108 5.06 1.89 15.52
CA ARG A 108 4.43 3.20 15.31
C ARG A 108 3.69 3.28 13.98
N GLN A 109 4.34 2.82 12.91
CA GLN A 109 3.76 2.85 11.56
C GLN A 109 2.54 1.94 11.43
N LEU A 110 2.53 0.78 12.09
CA LEU A 110 1.34 -0.08 12.22
C LEU A 110 0.22 0.62 12.99
N GLN A 111 0.53 1.24 14.14
CA GLN A 111 -0.45 1.96 14.96
C GLN A 111 -1.10 3.09 14.16
N ASP A 112 -0.28 3.94 13.54
CA ASP A 112 -0.73 5.09 12.77
C ASP A 112 -1.50 4.66 11.52
N GLY A 113 -1.05 3.61 10.83
CA GLY A 113 -1.73 3.08 9.64
C GLY A 113 -3.10 2.48 9.96
N LEU A 114 -3.19 1.63 10.99
CA LEU A 114 -4.47 1.07 11.44
C LEU A 114 -5.43 2.15 11.94
N ALA A 115 -4.92 3.17 12.63
CA ALA A 115 -5.74 4.29 13.09
C ALA A 115 -6.26 5.13 11.91
N ALA A 116 -5.43 5.42 10.91
CA ALA A 116 -5.83 6.13 9.71
C ALA A 116 -6.89 5.36 8.92
N GLN A 117 -6.70 4.05 8.72
CA GLN A 117 -7.68 3.21 8.03
C GLN A 117 -9.02 3.17 8.78
N LEU A 118 -9.00 2.96 10.11
CA LEU A 118 -10.21 2.98 10.92
C LEU A 118 -10.94 4.33 10.88
N ALA A 119 -10.20 5.43 10.81
CA ALA A 119 -10.79 6.76 10.67
C ALA A 119 -11.43 6.96 9.28
N SER A 120 -10.80 6.46 8.22
CA SER A 120 -11.35 6.47 6.85
C SER A 120 -12.66 5.70 6.79
N GLU A 121 -12.67 4.45 7.25
CA GLU A 121 -13.86 3.58 7.27
C GLU A 121 -15.03 4.23 8.00
N ARG A 122 -14.78 4.86 9.15
CA ARG A 122 -15.82 5.54 9.93
C ARG A 122 -16.36 6.81 9.28
N ALA A 123 -15.64 7.40 8.33
CA ALA A 123 -16.07 8.61 7.62
C ALA A 123 -17.03 8.30 6.46
N GLU A 124 -17.14 7.03 6.05
CA GLU A 124 -18.07 6.62 5.01
C GLU A 124 -19.53 6.73 5.46
N ALA A 125 -20.42 7.00 4.51
CA ALA A 125 -21.86 7.13 4.80
C ALA A 125 -22.46 5.83 5.35
N ASN A 126 -21.90 4.67 4.97
CA ASN A 126 -22.35 3.33 5.36
C ASN A 126 -21.13 2.43 5.67
N PRO A 127 -20.46 2.61 6.82
CA PRO A 127 -19.25 1.85 7.14
C PRO A 127 -19.55 0.35 7.20
N ALA A 128 -18.69 -0.47 6.62
CA ALA A 128 -18.80 -1.93 6.68
C ALA A 128 -18.53 -2.42 8.12
N PRO A 129 -19.52 -2.99 8.84
CA PRO A 129 -19.35 -3.35 10.25
C PRO A 129 -18.27 -4.42 10.46
N ALA A 130 -18.13 -5.36 9.52
CA ALA A 130 -17.13 -6.42 9.57
C ALA A 130 -15.70 -5.85 9.50
N THR A 131 -15.43 -4.93 8.57
CA THR A 131 -14.12 -4.28 8.41
C THR A 131 -13.76 -3.45 9.64
N THR A 132 -14.71 -2.65 10.15
CA THR A 132 -14.52 -1.85 11.36
C THR A 132 -14.18 -2.72 12.58
N GLY A 133 -14.88 -3.83 12.78
CA GLY A 133 -14.62 -4.75 13.89
C GLY A 133 -13.24 -5.42 13.83
N LEU A 134 -12.80 -5.76 12.62
CA LEU A 134 -11.48 -6.36 12.38
C LEU A 134 -10.34 -5.37 12.67
N LEU A 135 -10.47 -4.11 12.25
CA LEU A 135 -9.50 -3.05 12.53
C LEU A 135 -9.37 -2.75 14.03
N VAL A 136 -10.48 -2.74 14.77
CA VAL A 136 -10.45 -2.57 16.23
C VAL A 136 -9.72 -3.72 16.91
N SER A 137 -9.99 -4.97 16.49
CA SER A 137 -9.30 -6.15 17.01
C SER A 137 -7.80 -6.10 16.73
N ALA A 138 -7.39 -5.70 15.53
CA ALA A 138 -5.98 -5.52 15.17
C ALA A 138 -5.28 -4.46 16.02
N GLN A 139 -5.94 -3.32 16.28
CA GLN A 139 -5.41 -2.29 17.18
C GLN A 139 -5.23 -2.81 18.62
N GLN A 140 -6.14 -3.67 19.09
CA GLN A 140 -6.03 -4.24 20.43
C GLN A 140 -4.88 -5.26 20.52
N ALA A 141 -4.74 -6.15 19.54
CA ALA A 141 -3.61 -7.08 19.46
C ALA A 141 -2.26 -6.32 19.47
N LEU A 142 -2.19 -5.21 18.73
CA LEU A 142 -1.02 -4.32 18.71
C LEU A 142 -0.72 -3.66 20.06
N LYS A 143 -1.74 -3.27 20.82
CA LYS A 143 -1.57 -2.74 22.19
C LYS A 143 -1.07 -3.81 23.16
N ASN A 144 -1.55 -5.04 23.02
CA ASN A 144 -1.18 -6.18 23.86
C ASN A 144 0.22 -6.75 23.52
N GLY A 145 0.83 -6.33 22.41
CA GLY A 145 2.10 -6.91 21.95
C GLY A 145 1.94 -8.27 21.27
N GLU A 146 0.72 -8.61 20.83
CA GLU A 146 0.36 -9.88 20.17
C GLU A 146 0.62 -9.85 18.66
N VAL A 147 1.45 -8.92 18.16
CA VAL A 147 1.74 -8.79 16.73
C VAL A 147 2.81 -9.77 16.32
N ALA A 148 2.45 -10.57 15.33
CA ALA A 148 3.30 -11.60 14.78
C ALA A 148 3.50 -11.36 13.28
N PHE A 149 4.74 -11.21 12.85
CA PHE A 149 5.11 -11.00 11.46
C PHE A 149 5.33 -12.35 10.77
N THR A 150 4.64 -12.57 9.64
CA THR A 150 4.63 -13.85 8.93
C THR A 150 5.53 -13.83 7.69
N ARG A 151 5.84 -12.65 7.16
CA ARG A 151 6.72 -12.48 5.99
C ARG A 151 7.60 -11.24 6.12
N ALA A 152 8.76 -11.28 5.49
CA ALA A 152 9.64 -10.14 5.27
C ALA A 152 10.11 -10.10 3.81
N LYS A 153 10.20 -8.92 3.23
CA LYS A 153 10.85 -8.64 1.94
C LYS A 153 11.96 -7.62 2.17
N VAL A 154 13.17 -7.93 1.75
CA VAL A 154 14.37 -7.11 1.96
C VAL A 154 14.86 -6.64 0.59
N SER A 155 15.16 -5.35 0.46
CA SER A 155 15.60 -4.72 -0.79
C SER A 155 16.85 -3.86 -0.55
N GLY A 156 17.78 -3.89 -1.51
CA GLY A 156 19.10 -3.26 -1.35
C GLY A 156 19.97 -3.96 -0.30
N ALA A 157 19.68 -5.22 0.01
CA ALA A 157 20.43 -6.00 0.99
C ALA A 157 21.88 -6.21 0.52
N ARG A 158 22.83 -5.99 1.41
CA ARG A 158 24.19 -6.50 1.27
C ARG A 158 24.30 -7.80 2.08
N GLU A 159 25.11 -8.75 1.62
CA GLU A 159 25.35 -9.97 2.40
C GLU A 159 25.79 -9.61 3.83
N SER A 160 25.07 -10.12 4.81
CA SER A 160 25.34 -9.90 6.23
C SER A 160 24.92 -11.11 7.05
N ALA A 161 25.45 -11.23 8.28
CA ALA A 161 25.04 -12.27 9.20
C ALA A 161 23.54 -12.20 9.51
N SER A 162 22.94 -11.01 9.49
CA SER A 162 21.50 -10.82 9.75
C SER A 162 20.64 -11.29 8.58
N VAL A 163 21.08 -11.06 7.34
CA VAL A 163 20.46 -11.67 6.14
C VAL A 163 20.47 -13.19 6.25
N GLN A 164 21.62 -13.78 6.58
CA GLN A 164 21.76 -15.23 6.71
C GLN A 164 20.89 -15.80 7.85
N ARG A 165 20.82 -15.14 9.01
CA ARG A 165 19.92 -15.57 10.10
C ARG A 165 18.44 -15.45 9.70
N LEU A 166 18.05 -14.40 8.98
CA LEU A 166 16.68 -14.24 8.49
C LEU A 166 16.31 -15.38 7.53
N LEU A 167 17.24 -15.72 6.62
CA LEU A 167 17.11 -16.83 5.67
C LEU A 167 16.96 -18.19 6.37
N GLN A 168 17.77 -18.46 7.40
CA GLN A 168 17.70 -19.70 8.18
C GLN A 168 16.38 -19.86 8.95
N ARG A 169 15.77 -18.74 9.36
CA ARG A 169 14.50 -18.72 10.09
C ARG A 169 13.31 -18.95 9.16
N GLY A 170 13.44 -18.65 7.87
CA GLY A 170 12.41 -18.89 6.88
C GLY A 170 12.45 -20.30 6.29
N SER A 171 11.31 -20.81 5.84
CA SER A 171 11.29 -22.03 5.02
C SER A 171 11.78 -21.67 3.61
N THR A 172 13.08 -21.85 3.35
CA THR A 172 13.80 -21.61 2.08
C THR A 172 13.32 -20.41 1.28
N ALA A 173 14.05 -19.30 1.41
CA ALA A 173 14.08 -18.29 0.37
C ALA A 173 14.50 -18.95 -0.95
N GLN A 174 13.64 -18.86 -1.96
CA GLN A 174 14.07 -19.18 -3.32
C GLN A 174 14.94 -18.00 -3.76
N PRO A 175 16.25 -18.19 -4.03
CA PRO A 175 17.05 -17.13 -4.64
C PRO A 175 16.35 -16.78 -5.96
N THR A 176 15.93 -15.53 -6.10
CA THR A 176 15.44 -15.01 -7.37
C THR A 176 16.60 -15.07 -8.35
N ALA A 177 16.55 -16.05 -9.26
CA ALA A 177 17.45 -16.05 -10.41
C ALA A 177 17.28 -14.69 -11.11
N PRO A 178 18.37 -14.03 -11.54
CA PRO A 178 18.26 -12.79 -12.28
C PRO A 178 17.33 -13.02 -13.47
N ALA A 179 16.26 -12.23 -13.53
CA ALA A 179 15.30 -12.30 -14.61
C ALA A 179 16.03 -12.06 -15.93
N THR A 180 16.23 -13.11 -16.73
CA THR A 180 16.51 -12.94 -18.15
C THR A 180 15.35 -12.16 -18.73
N ALA A 181 15.65 -10.98 -19.27
CA ALA A 181 14.70 -10.12 -19.96
C ALA A 181 14.04 -10.93 -21.09
N ASN A 182 12.90 -11.54 -20.79
CA ASN A 182 12.04 -12.16 -21.78
C ASN A 182 11.18 -11.05 -22.35
N THR A 183 11.42 -10.74 -23.62
CA THR A 183 10.54 -9.94 -24.46
C THR A 183 9.16 -10.62 -24.47
N ARG A 184 8.26 -10.25 -23.56
CA ARG A 184 6.90 -10.78 -23.50
C ARG A 184 6.14 -10.31 -24.73
N THR A 185 6.05 -11.20 -25.71
CA THR A 185 4.93 -11.20 -26.64
C THR A 185 3.82 -11.95 -25.91
N SER A 186 2.70 -11.29 -25.61
CA SER A 186 1.55 -11.89 -24.94
C SER A 186 0.85 -12.90 -25.87
N THR A 187 1.43 -14.07 -26.05
CA THR A 187 0.70 -15.24 -26.53
C THR A 187 -0.08 -15.78 -25.36
N ALA A 188 -1.37 -15.43 -25.29
CA ALA A 188 -2.31 -16.06 -24.38
C ALA A 188 -2.20 -17.58 -24.52
N ASP A 189 -1.92 -18.27 -23.41
CA ASP A 189 -1.90 -19.74 -23.38
C ASP A 189 -3.33 -20.26 -23.54
N THR A 190 -3.73 -20.52 -24.79
CA THR A 190 -5.11 -20.85 -25.17
C THR A 190 -5.47 -22.32 -25.00
N SER A 191 -4.71 -23.13 -24.27
CA SER A 191 -5.00 -24.56 -24.17
C SER A 191 -5.95 -24.89 -23.01
N THR A 192 -7.25 -25.01 -23.34
CA THR A 192 -8.28 -25.84 -22.66
C THR A 192 -9.07 -25.31 -21.45
N ALA A 193 -9.27 -24.00 -21.31
CA ALA A 193 -10.34 -23.49 -20.44
C ALA A 193 -11.71 -23.55 -21.17
N ALA A 194 -12.71 -24.24 -20.60
CA ALA A 194 -14.11 -23.96 -20.94
C ALA A 194 -14.31 -22.44 -20.91
N GLN A 195 -14.85 -21.83 -21.97
CA GLN A 195 -14.81 -20.37 -22.17
C GLN A 195 -15.35 -19.61 -20.96
N CYS A 196 -14.43 -19.19 -20.10
CA CYS A 196 -14.68 -18.24 -19.05
C CYS A 196 -15.27 -16.99 -19.68
N ALA A 197 -16.39 -16.49 -19.14
CA ALA A 197 -16.94 -15.26 -19.67
C ALA A 197 -15.95 -14.11 -19.42
N PRO A 198 -15.95 -13.07 -20.28
CA PRO A 198 -14.88 -12.08 -20.29
C PRO A 198 -14.88 -11.17 -19.05
N ASN A 199 -16.00 -11.07 -18.32
CA ASN A 199 -16.10 -10.16 -17.17
C ASN A 199 -15.65 -10.84 -15.87
N PHE A 200 -14.45 -10.55 -15.41
CA PHE A 200 -13.83 -11.15 -14.22
C PHE A 200 -13.40 -10.12 -13.17
N VAL A 201 -13.91 -8.89 -13.23
CA VAL A 201 -13.59 -7.81 -12.28
C VAL A 201 -14.73 -7.58 -11.28
N PRO A 202 -14.49 -6.98 -10.10
CA PRO A 202 -15.56 -6.59 -9.17
C PRO A 202 -16.53 -5.58 -9.82
N VAL A 203 -17.74 -5.47 -9.26
CA VAL A 203 -18.83 -4.63 -9.82
C VAL A 203 -19.17 -3.38 -9.01
N SER A 204 -18.84 -3.39 -7.72
CA SER A 204 -18.91 -2.21 -6.88
C SER A 204 -17.49 -1.78 -6.62
N ASP A 205 -17.23 -0.50 -6.76
CA ASP A 205 -16.02 0.08 -6.23
C ASP A 205 -16.18 1.53 -5.78
N ALA A 206 -15.56 1.86 -4.66
CA ALA A 206 -15.39 3.20 -4.15
C ALA A 206 -13.90 3.49 -4.07
N ILE A 207 -13.49 4.62 -4.65
CA ILE A 207 -12.10 5.07 -4.66
C ILE A 207 -11.99 6.30 -3.76
N GLY A 208 -11.32 6.14 -2.63
CA GLY A 208 -10.97 7.21 -1.70
C GLY A 208 -9.52 7.62 -1.90
N MET A 209 -9.27 8.93 -2.00
CA MET A 209 -7.90 9.47 -1.97
C MET A 209 -7.85 10.67 -1.05
N ASN A 210 -6.81 10.75 -0.22
CA ASN A 210 -6.59 11.90 0.65
C ASN A 210 -5.12 12.21 0.88
N VAL A 211 -4.88 13.44 1.35
CA VAL A 211 -3.59 13.91 1.82
C VAL A 211 -3.68 14.09 3.33
N ASP A 212 -2.76 13.49 4.08
CA ASP A 212 -2.73 13.68 5.53
C ASP A 212 -1.90 14.92 5.95
N GLY A 213 -1.93 15.25 7.24
CA GLY A 213 -1.19 16.40 7.80
C GLY A 213 0.33 16.28 7.70
N LEU A 214 0.87 15.10 7.35
CA LEU A 214 2.29 14.84 7.12
C LEU A 214 2.64 14.86 5.62
N ASN A 215 1.69 15.26 4.76
CA ASN A 215 1.80 15.23 3.31
C ASN A 215 2.02 13.80 2.76
N LEU A 216 1.58 12.77 3.47
CA LEU A 216 1.45 11.42 2.92
C LEU A 216 0.21 11.35 2.04
N ARG A 217 0.23 10.39 1.11
CA ARG A 217 -0.87 10.13 0.18
C ARG A 217 -1.48 8.80 0.55
N ASN A 218 -2.79 8.78 0.77
CA ASN A 218 -3.50 7.53 1.01
C ASN A 218 -4.50 7.26 -0.10
N LEU A 219 -4.64 5.99 -0.41
CA LEU A 219 -5.54 5.40 -1.38
C LEU A 219 -6.36 4.34 -0.65
N THR A 220 -7.67 4.44 -0.74
CA THR A 220 -8.63 3.43 -0.27
C THR A 220 -9.41 2.93 -1.48
N LEU A 221 -9.54 1.61 -1.61
CA LEU A 221 -10.30 0.97 -2.66
C LEU A 221 -11.23 -0.06 -2.01
N ASP A 222 -12.52 0.19 -2.04
CA ASP A 222 -13.52 -0.72 -1.48
C ASP A 222 -14.28 -1.35 -2.62
N PHE A 223 -14.28 -2.67 -2.74
CA PHE A 223 -14.89 -3.36 -3.88
C PHE A 223 -15.61 -4.65 -3.52
N GLY A 224 -16.55 -5.06 -4.38
CA GLY A 224 -17.39 -6.24 -4.17
C GLY A 224 -17.63 -7.04 -5.44
N TRP A 225 -17.83 -8.34 -5.26
CA TRP A 225 -18.01 -9.30 -6.35
C TRP A 225 -19.45 -9.74 -6.50
N THR A 226 -19.98 -9.76 -7.73
CA THR A 226 -21.17 -10.58 -8.01
C THR A 226 -20.80 -12.05 -8.07
N PRO A 227 -21.77 -12.97 -7.83
CA PRO A 227 -21.56 -14.39 -8.06
C PRO A 227 -21.07 -14.71 -9.48
N ALA A 228 -21.59 -14.01 -10.49
CA ALA A 228 -21.23 -14.23 -11.89
C ALA A 228 -19.78 -13.82 -12.19
N ASN A 229 -19.37 -12.61 -11.81
CA ASN A 229 -18.01 -12.14 -12.09
C ASN A 229 -16.97 -12.95 -11.31
N LEU A 230 -17.28 -13.34 -10.08
CA LEU A 230 -16.40 -14.20 -9.30
C LEU A 230 -16.26 -15.60 -9.88
N ALA A 231 -17.35 -16.18 -10.42
CA ALA A 231 -17.28 -17.46 -11.12
C ALA A 231 -16.38 -17.37 -12.37
N ASN A 232 -16.44 -16.27 -13.12
CA ASN A 232 -15.58 -16.00 -14.28
C ASN A 232 -14.12 -15.75 -13.92
N LEU A 233 -13.85 -15.19 -12.74
CA LEU A 233 -12.49 -15.17 -12.21
C LEU A 233 -12.03 -16.61 -11.95
N LYS A 234 -12.78 -17.37 -11.15
CA LYS A 234 -12.36 -18.69 -10.63
C LYS A 234 -12.31 -19.82 -11.66
N CYS A 235 -12.94 -19.68 -12.82
CA CYS A 235 -12.98 -20.73 -13.84
C CYS A 235 -11.61 -21.04 -14.50
N HIS A 236 -10.57 -20.26 -14.20
CA HIS A 236 -9.18 -20.47 -14.64
C HIS A 236 -8.40 -21.49 -13.81
N GLY A 237 -9.07 -22.19 -12.90
CA GLY A 237 -8.53 -23.37 -12.22
C GLY A 237 -7.99 -23.10 -10.82
N PRO A 238 -7.26 -24.07 -10.23
CA PRO A 238 -6.98 -24.09 -8.80
C PRO A 238 -5.97 -23.03 -8.33
N ASN A 239 -5.21 -22.45 -9.27
CA ASN A 239 -4.11 -21.52 -9.01
C ASN A 239 -4.44 -20.08 -9.39
N VAL A 240 -5.72 -19.76 -9.64
CA VAL A 240 -6.11 -18.42 -10.07
C VAL A 240 -5.85 -17.36 -9.01
N THR A 241 -5.36 -16.21 -9.44
CA THR A 241 -5.07 -15.02 -8.64
C THR A 241 -5.86 -13.82 -9.14
N TYR A 242 -5.87 -12.77 -8.32
CA TYR A 242 -6.45 -11.48 -8.71
C TYR A 242 -5.62 -10.33 -8.14
N GLU A 243 -5.37 -9.32 -8.96
CA GLU A 243 -4.71 -8.07 -8.61
C GLU A 243 -5.62 -6.89 -8.88
N HIS A 244 -5.62 -5.93 -7.95
CA HIS A 244 -6.34 -4.68 -8.05
C HIS A 244 -5.34 -3.56 -8.31
N ASP A 245 -5.18 -3.24 -9.59
CA ASP A 245 -4.10 -2.42 -10.14
C ASP A 245 -4.53 -0.95 -10.20
N PHE A 246 -4.08 -0.16 -9.23
CA PHE A 246 -4.18 1.29 -9.30
C PHE A 246 -2.95 1.87 -10.00
N ALA A 247 -3.11 2.34 -11.22
CA ALA A 247 -2.02 2.88 -12.02
C ALA A 247 -2.12 4.40 -12.14
N ILE A 248 -0.97 5.06 -12.00
CA ILE A 248 -0.80 6.51 -12.11
C ILE A 248 0.17 6.82 -13.23
N ASN A 249 -0.10 7.88 -13.97
CA ASN A 249 0.72 8.33 -15.07
C ASN A 249 2.10 8.82 -14.55
N ASN A 250 3.15 8.52 -15.31
CA ASN A 250 4.51 8.98 -15.05
C ASN A 250 5.28 9.24 -16.37
N TYR A 251 4.59 9.33 -17.51
CA TYR A 251 5.20 9.55 -18.82
C TYR A 251 5.88 10.93 -18.94
N ASP A 252 5.41 11.92 -18.18
CA ASP A 252 5.96 13.27 -18.07
C ASP A 252 6.89 13.47 -16.86
N GLY A 253 7.19 12.37 -16.14
CA GLY A 253 7.94 12.39 -14.89
C GLY A 253 7.20 13.01 -13.71
N GLN A 254 5.91 13.36 -13.86
CA GLN A 254 5.05 13.82 -12.78
C GLN A 254 4.25 12.63 -12.24
N HIS A 255 4.13 12.50 -10.93
CA HIS A 255 3.36 11.45 -10.25
C HIS A 255 2.78 11.93 -8.92
N PHE A 256 1.52 11.59 -8.62
CA PHE A 256 0.84 12.06 -7.40
C PHE A 256 1.28 11.31 -6.12
N PHE A 257 1.37 9.99 -6.20
CA PHE A 257 1.85 9.13 -5.11
C PHE A 257 3.35 8.91 -5.21
N GLY A 258 4.00 8.63 -4.08
CA GLY A 258 5.40 8.23 -4.05
C GLY A 258 5.62 6.84 -4.65
N SER A 259 6.87 6.52 -4.99
CA SER A 259 7.25 5.26 -5.66
C SER A 259 6.98 3.97 -4.87
N TYR A 260 6.71 4.06 -3.57
CA TYR A 260 6.61 2.89 -2.70
C TYR A 260 5.52 3.07 -1.66
N ALA A 261 4.81 1.98 -1.36
CA ALA A 261 3.96 1.90 -0.19
C ALA A 261 4.81 1.92 1.09
N ASP A 262 4.53 2.88 1.95
CA ASP A 262 5.02 2.90 3.32
C ASP A 262 4.14 2.00 4.18
N TYR A 263 2.82 2.05 4.00
CA TYR A 263 1.89 1.15 4.67
C TYR A 263 0.87 0.64 3.66
N TRP A 264 0.44 -0.61 3.83
CA TRP A 264 -0.69 -1.14 3.11
C TRP A 264 -1.47 -2.13 3.95
N SER A 265 -2.73 -2.32 3.62
CA SER A 265 -3.54 -3.37 4.19
C SER A 265 -4.62 -3.84 3.21
N SER A 266 -5.14 -5.03 3.46
CA SER A 266 -6.24 -5.60 2.69
C SER A 266 -7.05 -6.58 3.52
N THR A 267 -8.36 -6.61 3.27
CA THR A 267 -9.26 -7.67 3.77
C THR A 267 -9.42 -8.82 2.76
N MET A 268 -8.72 -8.80 1.63
CA MET A 268 -8.66 -9.97 0.76
C MET A 268 -7.89 -11.12 1.44
N PRO A 269 -8.32 -12.37 1.23
CA PRO A 269 -7.57 -13.54 1.71
C PRO A 269 -6.22 -13.64 0.99
N ASP A 270 -5.19 -14.11 1.69
CA ASP A 270 -3.82 -14.26 1.18
C ASP A 270 -3.31 -13.04 0.39
N ALA A 271 -3.65 -11.84 0.90
CA ALA A 271 -3.30 -10.61 0.23
C ALA A 271 -1.78 -10.41 0.17
N TYR A 272 -1.32 -9.74 -0.87
CA TYR A 272 0.06 -9.29 -1.02
C TYR A 272 0.09 -7.92 -1.68
N LEU A 273 1.10 -7.13 -1.33
CA LEU A 273 1.48 -5.97 -2.13
C LEU A 273 2.36 -6.48 -3.27
N ASP A 274 1.95 -6.19 -4.48
CA ASP A 274 2.76 -6.47 -5.65
C ASP A 274 3.96 -5.53 -5.72
N THR A 275 4.94 -5.88 -6.54
CA THR A 275 6.14 -5.08 -6.71
C THR A 275 6.06 -4.35 -8.04
N THR A 276 6.55 -3.12 -8.08
CA THR A 276 6.69 -2.39 -9.35
C THR A 276 7.85 -2.92 -10.21
N PHE A 277 8.20 -4.20 -10.04
CA PHE A 277 9.30 -4.86 -10.74
C PHE A 277 8.80 -5.28 -12.11
N ASP A 278 9.48 -4.83 -13.16
CA ASP A 278 9.09 -5.02 -14.58
C ASP A 278 7.91 -4.16 -15.05
N ASP A 279 7.42 -3.23 -14.21
CA ASP A 279 6.45 -2.23 -14.64
C ASP A 279 7.07 -1.23 -15.63
N PRO A 280 6.31 -0.77 -16.63
CA PRO A 280 6.78 0.25 -17.56
C PRO A 280 7.02 1.58 -16.81
N ALA A 281 8.19 2.19 -16.99
CA ALA A 281 8.54 3.44 -16.28
C ALA A 281 7.57 4.62 -16.49
N GLY A 282 6.74 4.57 -17.55
CA GLY A 282 5.73 5.58 -17.84
C GLY A 282 4.44 5.45 -17.02
N GLU A 283 4.26 4.37 -16.28
CA GLU A 283 3.14 4.18 -15.35
C GLU A 283 3.69 3.68 -14.01
N ARG A 284 3.05 4.05 -12.91
CA ARG A 284 3.38 3.57 -11.57
C ARG A 284 2.19 2.80 -11.04
N TYR A 285 2.41 1.56 -10.61
CA TYR A 285 1.35 0.72 -10.08
C TYR A 285 1.41 0.67 -8.55
N LEU A 286 0.25 0.81 -7.93
CA LEU A 286 -0.01 0.59 -6.52
C LEU A 286 -0.96 -0.60 -6.40
N THR A 287 -0.40 -1.79 -6.53
CA THR A 287 -1.16 -3.03 -6.67
C THR A 287 -1.22 -3.82 -5.37
N ILE A 288 -2.43 -4.17 -4.97
CA ILE A 288 -2.69 -5.20 -3.95
C ILE A 288 -3.49 -6.31 -4.61
N GLY A 289 -2.99 -7.54 -4.49
CA GLY A 289 -3.65 -8.74 -5.00
C GLY A 289 -3.94 -9.77 -3.93
N THR A 290 -4.67 -10.81 -4.32
CA THR A 290 -4.82 -12.08 -3.61
C THR A 290 -4.16 -13.19 -4.40
N SER A 291 -3.31 -13.95 -3.72
CA SER A 291 -2.63 -15.09 -4.34
C SER A 291 -3.55 -16.32 -4.48
N ASP A 292 -4.73 -16.31 -3.86
CA ASP A 292 -5.71 -17.38 -3.98
C ASP A 292 -7.12 -16.83 -4.12
N ALA A 293 -7.46 -16.49 -5.36
CA ALA A 293 -8.77 -15.93 -5.70
C ALA A 293 -9.92 -16.91 -5.40
N LEU A 294 -9.65 -18.21 -5.21
CA LEU A 294 -10.67 -19.18 -4.79
C LEU A 294 -11.25 -18.88 -3.41
N LYS A 295 -10.51 -18.20 -2.54
CA LYS A 295 -10.95 -17.83 -1.18
C LYS A 295 -11.84 -16.59 -1.16
N LEU A 296 -11.92 -15.85 -2.27
CA LEU A 296 -12.84 -14.73 -2.39
C LEU A 296 -14.29 -15.21 -2.31
N GLN A 297 -15.17 -14.37 -1.78
CA GLN A 297 -16.59 -14.64 -1.60
C GLN A 297 -17.40 -13.60 -2.38
N ALA A 298 -18.43 -14.07 -3.07
CA ALA A 298 -19.37 -13.17 -3.73
C ALA A 298 -20.24 -12.47 -2.67
N ASN A 299 -20.69 -11.26 -2.98
CA ASN A 299 -21.47 -10.40 -2.09
C ASN A 299 -20.73 -10.03 -0.78
N PHE A 300 -19.41 -10.20 -0.74
CA PHE A 300 -18.56 -9.68 0.32
C PHE A 300 -17.86 -8.42 -0.15
N GLN A 301 -17.79 -7.42 0.73
CA GLN A 301 -17.09 -6.17 0.48
C GLN A 301 -15.65 -6.28 0.98
N TYR A 302 -14.71 -6.17 0.06
CA TYR A 302 -13.28 -6.11 0.33
C TYR A 302 -12.82 -4.65 0.36
N SER A 303 -11.74 -4.40 1.10
CA SER A 303 -11.09 -3.09 1.18
C SER A 303 -9.59 -3.25 1.05
N ASN A 304 -8.98 -2.38 0.26
CA ASN A 304 -7.54 -2.19 0.12
C ASN A 304 -7.19 -0.78 0.57
N TYR A 305 -6.12 -0.65 1.35
CA TYR A 305 -5.58 0.64 1.75
C TYR A 305 -4.09 0.69 1.44
N ILE A 306 -3.63 1.79 0.84
CA ILE A 306 -2.23 2.06 0.56
C ILE A 306 -1.91 3.47 1.05
N ARG A 307 -0.78 3.62 1.75
CA ARG A 307 -0.18 4.90 2.10
C ARG A 307 1.23 4.99 1.55
N THR A 308 1.53 6.08 0.85
CA THR A 308 2.86 6.40 0.32
C THR A 308 3.30 7.79 0.80
N GLY A 309 4.58 8.10 0.63
CA GLY A 309 5.04 9.49 0.59
C GLY A 309 4.35 10.29 -0.54
N ALA A 310 4.52 11.61 -0.54
CA ALA A 310 4.10 12.43 -1.68
C ALA A 310 4.95 12.12 -2.92
N GLY A 311 4.29 12.09 -4.08
CA GLY A 311 4.98 12.26 -5.35
C GLY A 311 5.37 13.73 -5.59
N ASN A 312 5.75 14.07 -6.82
CA ASN A 312 6.26 15.40 -7.18
C ASN A 312 5.21 16.33 -7.81
N THR A 313 3.96 15.90 -7.94
CA THR A 313 2.82 16.73 -8.39
C THR A 313 1.62 16.64 -7.45
N ARG A 314 0.66 17.54 -7.63
CA ARG A 314 -0.62 17.63 -6.89
C ARG A 314 -1.82 17.18 -7.70
N ASN A 315 -1.63 16.87 -8.98
CA ASN A 315 -2.62 16.27 -9.86
C ASN A 315 -1.95 15.25 -10.77
N ASP A 316 -2.71 14.28 -11.26
CA ASP A 316 -2.19 13.21 -12.10
C ASP A 316 -3.34 12.52 -12.84
N TRP A 317 -3.01 11.63 -13.77
CA TRP A 317 -3.96 10.71 -14.36
C TRP A 317 -3.85 9.36 -13.66
N ALA A 318 -4.99 8.81 -13.24
CA ALA A 318 -5.08 7.48 -12.68
C ALA A 318 -5.97 6.58 -13.54
N LYS A 319 -5.80 5.26 -13.45
CA LYS A 319 -6.72 4.23 -13.94
C LYS A 319 -6.80 3.11 -12.90
N LEU A 320 -7.90 2.37 -12.89
CA LEU A 320 -8.08 1.21 -12.02
C LEU A 320 -8.39 0.00 -12.89
N GLN A 321 -7.59 -1.05 -12.73
CA GLN A 321 -7.71 -2.26 -13.51
C GLN A 321 -7.82 -3.46 -12.57
N GLY A 322 -8.54 -4.49 -13.01
CA GLY A 322 -8.49 -5.80 -12.40
C GLY A 322 -7.64 -6.70 -13.28
N GLN A 323 -6.66 -7.36 -12.69
CA GLN A 323 -5.81 -8.31 -13.39
C GLN A 323 -6.07 -9.71 -12.83
N ARG A 324 -6.44 -10.63 -13.71
CA ARG A 324 -6.50 -12.06 -13.41
C ARG A 324 -5.16 -12.66 -13.77
N GLY A 325 -4.69 -13.56 -12.92
CA GLY A 325 -3.48 -14.32 -13.18
C GLY A 325 -3.56 -15.73 -12.63
N HIS A 326 -2.39 -16.35 -12.56
CA HIS A 326 -2.20 -17.65 -11.94
C HIS A 326 -0.89 -17.69 -11.15
N ARG A 327 -0.82 -18.57 -10.16
CA ARG A 327 0.39 -18.80 -9.36
C ARG A 327 1.20 -20.01 -9.82
N ILE A 328 2.52 -19.86 -9.97
CA ILE A 328 3.47 -20.94 -10.25
C ILE A 328 4.70 -20.85 -9.33
N PRO A 329 5.03 -21.92 -8.57
CA PRO A 329 4.25 -23.14 -8.40
C PRO A 329 2.99 -22.88 -7.56
N GLY A 330 2.02 -23.81 -7.60
CA GLY A 330 0.70 -23.67 -6.96
C GLY A 330 0.70 -23.36 -5.45
N GLN A 331 1.81 -23.61 -4.76
CA GLN A 331 1.99 -23.37 -3.33
C GLN A 331 2.69 -22.03 -3.00
N CYS A 332 3.07 -21.26 -4.02
CA CYS A 332 3.73 -19.97 -3.81
C CYS A 332 2.71 -18.83 -3.80
N HIS A 333 2.72 -18.05 -2.70
CA HIS A 333 1.76 -16.98 -2.41
C HIS A 333 2.41 -15.58 -2.39
N GLY A 334 3.57 -15.44 -3.03
CA GLY A 334 4.27 -14.16 -3.19
C GLY A 334 4.05 -13.60 -4.59
N THR A 335 4.07 -12.28 -4.70
CA THR A 335 4.11 -11.50 -5.96
C THR A 335 4.96 -12.13 -7.06
N PHE A 336 6.19 -12.57 -6.78
CA PHE A 336 7.09 -13.16 -7.79
C PHE A 336 6.65 -14.52 -8.35
N CYS A 337 5.61 -15.11 -7.80
CA CYS A 337 5.03 -16.35 -8.29
C CYS A 337 3.70 -16.12 -9.01
N ILE A 338 3.24 -14.87 -9.11
CA ILE A 338 1.99 -14.52 -9.76
C ILE A 338 2.29 -14.03 -11.16
N PHE A 339 1.56 -14.57 -12.14
CA PHE A 339 1.74 -14.27 -13.54
C PHE A 339 0.40 -13.82 -14.13
N ALA A 340 0.42 -12.65 -14.77
CA ALA A 340 -0.74 -12.05 -15.42
C ALA A 340 -1.25 -12.92 -16.57
N ASP A 341 -2.57 -13.16 -16.61
CA ASP A 341 -3.26 -13.82 -17.73
C ASP A 341 -4.09 -12.83 -18.55
N ALA A 342 -4.79 -11.93 -17.87
CA ALA A 342 -5.67 -10.95 -18.48
C ALA A 342 -5.85 -9.72 -17.59
N THR A 343 -6.03 -8.56 -18.21
CA THR A 343 -6.33 -7.30 -17.54
C THR A 343 -7.63 -6.73 -18.10
N GLN A 344 -8.47 -6.17 -17.23
CA GLN A 344 -9.72 -5.51 -17.59
C GLN A 344 -9.85 -4.20 -16.81
N ASP A 345 -10.23 -3.12 -17.52
CA ASP A 345 -10.48 -1.83 -16.88
C ASP A 345 -11.72 -1.93 -15.96
N ILE A 346 -11.56 -1.43 -14.74
CA ILE A 346 -12.65 -1.20 -13.78
C ILE A 346 -13.08 0.26 -13.90
N HIS A 347 -12.11 1.17 -13.81
CA HIS A 347 -12.27 2.57 -14.19
C HIS A 347 -11.30 2.93 -15.31
N PRO A 348 -11.80 3.45 -16.44
CA PRO A 348 -10.94 4.03 -17.46
C PRO A 348 -10.22 5.25 -16.88
N ALA A 349 -9.14 5.70 -17.55
CA ALA A 349 -8.31 6.77 -17.02
C ALA A 349 -9.09 8.06 -16.67
N TRP A 350 -8.82 8.63 -15.48
CA TRP A 350 -9.42 9.86 -14.97
C TRP A 350 -8.38 10.76 -14.30
N VAL A 351 -8.73 12.02 -14.04
CA VAL A 351 -7.84 12.98 -13.35
C VAL A 351 -8.02 12.88 -11.84
N ILE A 352 -6.91 12.79 -11.11
CA ILE A 352 -6.85 12.90 -9.65
C ILE A 352 -6.19 14.21 -9.23
N CYS A 353 -6.57 14.74 -8.07
CA CYS A 353 -6.07 16.02 -7.55
C CYS A 353 -6.26 16.14 -6.04
N VAL A 354 -5.48 17.00 -5.38
CA VAL A 354 -5.68 17.34 -3.97
C VAL A 354 -6.95 18.20 -3.81
N PRO A 355 -7.91 17.84 -2.93
CA PRO A 355 -9.21 18.51 -2.80
C PRO A 355 -9.17 20.04 -2.55
N ASP A 356 -8.14 20.55 -1.88
CA ASP A 356 -8.00 21.98 -1.56
C ASP A 356 -7.16 22.76 -2.58
N TRP A 357 -6.91 22.19 -3.76
CA TRP A 357 -6.19 22.85 -4.82
C TRP A 357 -7.15 23.58 -5.77
N PRO A 358 -6.95 24.89 -6.04
CA PRO A 358 -7.98 25.73 -6.64
C PRO A 358 -8.37 25.37 -8.09
N VAL A 359 -7.67 24.45 -8.76
CA VAL A 359 -8.08 23.93 -10.08
C VAL A 359 -7.57 22.50 -10.24
N CYS A 360 -8.46 21.50 -10.22
CA CYS A 360 -8.19 20.22 -10.87
C CYS A 360 -8.28 20.50 -12.37
N PRO A 361 -7.19 20.36 -13.16
CA PRO A 361 -7.26 20.61 -14.58
C PRO A 361 -8.30 19.68 -15.19
N VAL A 362 -9.38 20.25 -15.72
CA VAL A 362 -10.37 19.53 -16.53
C VAL A 362 -9.76 19.33 -17.91
N GLY A 363 -8.64 18.61 -17.96
CA GLY A 363 -7.88 18.36 -19.18
C GLY A 363 -8.48 17.20 -19.95
N THR A 364 -8.51 17.29 -21.28
CA THR A 364 -8.65 16.10 -22.13
C THR A 364 -7.46 15.19 -21.89
N ARG A 365 -7.72 13.87 -21.75
CA ARG A 365 -6.68 12.83 -21.57
C ARG A 365 -5.51 13.12 -22.51
N PRO A 366 -4.25 13.20 -22.03
CA PRO A 366 -3.12 13.25 -22.94
C PRO A 366 -3.25 12.03 -23.84
N THR A 367 -3.50 12.27 -25.13
CA THR A 367 -3.53 11.21 -26.12
C THR A 367 -2.14 10.63 -26.11
N SER A 368 -2.00 9.45 -25.50
CA SER A 368 -0.78 8.67 -25.54
C SER A 368 -0.50 8.39 -27.02
N THR A 369 0.29 9.24 -27.65
CA THR A 369 1.01 8.87 -28.85
C THR A 369 2.13 7.98 -28.37
N ARG A 370 1.82 6.71 -28.08
CA ARG A 370 2.84 5.67 -27.93
C ARG A 370 3.70 5.71 -29.21
N PRO A 371 5.03 5.92 -29.12
CA PRO A 371 5.91 5.46 -30.18
C PRO A 371 5.89 3.92 -30.28
#